data_AF-A0A2A2M277-F1
#
_entry.id   AF-A0A2A2M277-F1
#
_cell.length_a   1.000
_cell.length_b   1.000
_cell.length_c   1.000
_cell.angle_alpha   90.00
_cell.angle_beta   90.00
_cell.angle_gamma   90.00
#
_symmetry.space_group_name_H-M   'P 1'
#
loop_
_entity.id
_entity.type
_entity.pdbx_description
1 polymer ?
#
loop_
_entity_poly.entity_id
_entity_poly.type
_entity_poly.pdbx_seq_one_letter_code
_entity_poly.pdbx_strand_id
1 'polypeptide(L)'
;MRNFGGLARAALAAGMALATPAGAQSVKAGVDAWGRGDYDGAVAQWRGPAVAGDADAQFNLGQAYKLGRGVPVDPALAESWFRKAALQGHYQAQDNYGLALFQSGRKAEAAPWLEKPV
;
A
#
# COMPACT_ATOMS: atom_id res chain seq x y z
N MET A 1 5.90 -14.11 -41.61
CA MET A 1 6.31 -13.35 -40.42
C MET A 1 5.13 -12.48 -40.02
N ARG A 2 4.36 -12.87 -38.99
CA ARG A 2 3.11 -12.19 -38.60
C ARG A 2 3.36 -11.32 -37.37
N ASN A 3 3.16 -10.02 -37.54
CA ASN A 3 2.91 -9.04 -36.48
C ASN A 3 1.52 -9.26 -35.89
N PHE A 4 1.44 -9.43 -34.57
CA PHE A 4 0.31 -9.17 -33.67
C PHE A 4 0.95 -9.06 -32.28
N GLY A 5 0.64 -8.16 -31.37
CA GLY A 5 -0.50 -7.28 -31.14
C GLY A 5 -0.37 -6.86 -29.66
N GLY A 6 -0.73 -5.62 -29.34
CA GLY A 6 -0.31 -4.96 -28.10
C GLY A 6 -0.74 -5.64 -26.81
N LEU A 7 0.11 -5.50 -25.79
CA LEU A 7 -0.37 -5.31 -24.43
C LEU A 7 -0.19 -3.83 -24.12
N ALA A 8 -1.27 -3.09 -24.38
CA ALA A 8 -1.45 -1.73 -23.94
C ALA A 8 -1.14 -1.65 -22.45
N ARG A 9 -0.10 -0.90 -22.09
CA ARG A 9 0.04 -0.36 -20.74
C ARG A 9 -1.18 0.52 -20.55
N ALA A 10 -2.16 0.05 -19.79
CA ALA A 10 -3.36 0.80 -19.46
C ALA A 10 -2.96 1.99 -18.59
N ALA A 11 -2.52 3.07 -19.25
CA ALA A 11 -2.50 4.40 -18.71
C ALA A 11 -3.93 4.93 -18.78
N LEU A 12 -4.70 4.74 -17.70
CA LEU A 12 -5.88 5.55 -17.46
C LEU A 12 -5.40 6.80 -16.70
N ALA A 13 -4.92 7.77 -17.47
CA ALA A 13 -4.90 9.15 -17.05
C ALA A 13 -6.34 9.68 -17.11
N ALA A 14 -6.91 10.06 -15.98
CA ALA A 14 -8.15 10.81 -15.91
C ALA A 14 -8.03 11.93 -14.87
N GLY A 15 -8.14 13.17 -15.36
CA GLY A 15 -8.62 14.32 -14.60
C GLY A 15 -7.60 15.07 -13.73
N MET A 16 -7.21 16.26 -14.18
CA MET A 16 -6.65 17.29 -13.30
C MET A 16 -7.65 17.64 -12.19
N ALA A 17 -7.27 17.37 -10.95
CA ALA A 17 -7.63 18.22 -9.83
C ALA A 17 -6.33 18.83 -9.30
N LEU A 18 -6.22 20.16 -9.31
CA LEU A 18 -5.28 20.85 -8.43
C LEU A 18 -5.78 20.66 -6.99
N ALA A 19 -5.62 19.45 -6.46
CA ALA A 19 -5.63 19.23 -5.04
C ALA A 19 -4.31 19.80 -4.53
N THR A 20 -4.39 20.90 -3.79
CA THR A 20 -3.32 21.24 -2.84
C THR A 20 -2.95 19.95 -2.08
N PRO A 21 -1.65 19.62 -1.88
CA PRO A 21 -1.31 18.40 -1.18
C PRO A 21 -1.71 18.53 0.29
N ALA A 22 -2.96 18.19 0.60
CA ALA A 22 -3.42 17.86 1.93
C ALA A 22 -2.79 16.53 2.42
N GLY A 23 -1.97 15.87 1.60
CA GLY A 23 -1.36 14.57 1.88
C GLY A 23 -0.04 14.59 2.67
N ALA A 24 0.71 15.69 2.69
CA ALA A 24 2.01 15.68 3.38
C ALA A 24 1.91 15.76 4.92
N GLN A 25 0.74 16.11 5.46
CA GLN A 25 0.50 16.27 6.91
C GLN A 25 -0.36 15.15 7.52
N SER A 26 -1.05 14.33 6.72
CA SER A 26 -2.08 13.39 7.20
C SER A 26 -1.51 12.25 8.07
N VAL A 27 -0.34 11.72 7.73
CA VAL A 27 0.22 10.53 8.38
C VAL A 27 1.27 10.79 9.44
N LYS A 28 1.86 12.00 9.47
CA LYS A 28 2.99 12.32 10.35
C LYS A 28 2.67 12.09 11.82
N ALA A 29 1.49 12.53 12.28
CA ALA A 29 1.09 12.34 13.68
C ALA A 29 1.07 10.86 14.08
N GLY A 30 0.60 9.98 13.18
CA GLY A 30 0.62 8.54 13.41
C GLY A 30 2.04 7.97 13.36
N VAL A 31 2.91 8.44 12.47
CA VAL A 31 4.33 8.04 12.41
C VAL A 31 5.08 8.46 13.68
N ASP A 32 4.83 9.68 14.17
CA ASP A 32 5.40 10.17 15.42
C ASP A 32 4.91 9.32 16.62
N ALA A 33 3.63 8.97 16.66
CA ALA A 33 3.06 8.09 17.69
C ALA A 33 3.70 6.69 17.65
N TRP A 34 3.85 6.11 16.46
CA TRP A 34 4.50 4.82 16.26
C TRP A 34 5.96 4.83 16.74
N GLY A 35 6.70 5.91 16.46
CA GLY A 35 8.08 6.08 16.91
C GLY A 35 8.22 6.13 18.43
N ARG A 36 7.18 6.57 19.15
CA ARG A 36 7.12 6.56 20.62
C ARG A 36 6.57 5.24 21.20
N GLY A 37 6.19 4.28 20.36
CA GLY A 37 5.57 3.02 20.79
C GLY A 37 4.06 3.11 21.07
N ASP A 38 3.43 4.27 20.81
CA ASP A 38 1.98 4.44 20.88
C ASP A 38 1.32 3.91 19.61
N TYR A 39 1.23 2.59 19.51
CA TYR A 39 0.73 1.92 18.32
C TYR A 39 -0.79 2.06 18.16
N ASP A 40 -1.55 2.06 19.25
CA ASP A 40 -3.00 2.30 19.21
C ASP A 40 -3.30 3.71 18.70
N GLY A 41 -2.57 4.71 19.20
CA GLY A 41 -2.66 6.08 18.72
C GLY A 41 -2.23 6.22 17.26
N ALA A 42 -1.16 5.54 16.85
CA ALA A 42 -0.71 5.54 15.46
C ALA A 42 -1.78 4.99 14.50
N VAL A 43 -2.36 3.83 14.83
CA VAL A 43 -3.44 3.22 14.06
C VAL A 43 -4.65 4.13 13.99
N ALA A 44 -5.04 4.75 15.11
CA ALA A 44 -6.18 5.67 15.14
C ALA A 44 -5.98 6.85 14.18
N GLN A 45 -4.78 7.42 14.12
CA GLN A 45 -4.44 8.51 13.20
C GLN A 45 -4.46 8.07 11.73
N TRP A 46 -4.02 6.85 11.41
CA TRP A 46 -3.96 6.38 10.03
C TRP A 46 -5.29 5.88 9.46
N ARG A 47 -6.26 5.47 10.30
CA ARG A 47 -7.56 4.95 9.85
C ARG A 47 -8.31 5.90 8.91
N GLY A 48 -8.44 7.17 9.29
CA GLY A 48 -9.13 8.18 8.47
C GLY A 48 -8.47 8.38 7.10
N PRO A 49 -7.19 8.76 7.04
CA PRO A 49 -6.46 8.94 5.79
C PRO A 49 -6.44 7.67 4.92
N ALA A 50 -6.26 6.49 5.51
CA ALA A 50 -6.24 5.24 4.75
C ALA A 50 -7.58 4.93 4.07
N VAL A 51 -8.70 5.23 4.75
CA VAL A 51 -10.05 5.14 4.17
C VAL A 51 -10.24 6.20 3.07
N ALA A 52 -9.66 7.39 3.24
CA ALA A 52 -9.69 8.46 2.23
C ALA A 52 -8.78 8.22 1.02
N GLY A 53 -8.00 7.14 1.01
CA GLY A 53 -7.15 6.77 -0.13
C GLY A 53 -5.66 7.08 0.03
N ASP A 54 -5.23 7.65 1.16
CA ASP A 54 -3.83 7.99 1.39
C ASP A 54 -2.94 6.74 1.39
N ALA A 55 -2.01 6.67 0.43
CA ALA A 55 -1.20 5.47 0.19
C ALA A 55 -0.22 5.18 1.35
N ASP A 56 0.33 6.21 1.99
CA ASP A 56 1.22 6.06 3.14
C ASP A 56 0.44 5.53 4.36
N ALA A 57 -0.77 6.05 4.58
CA ALA A 57 -1.64 5.59 5.66
C ALA A 57 -2.09 4.14 5.46
N GLN A 58 -2.41 3.77 4.22
CA GLN A 58 -2.73 2.39 3.85
C GLN A 58 -1.54 1.47 4.09
N PHE A 59 -0.34 1.86 3.67
CA PHE A 59 0.88 1.09 3.95
C PHE A 59 1.11 0.92 5.46
N ASN A 60 0.97 2.00 6.24
CA ASN A 60 1.17 1.98 7.68
C ASN A 60 0.13 1.09 8.42
N LEU A 61 -1.14 1.12 8.01
CA LEU A 61 -2.14 0.17 8.52
C LEU A 61 -1.81 -1.28 8.12
N GLY A 62 -1.33 -1.50 6.90
CA GLY A 62 -0.86 -2.83 6.48
C GLY A 62 0.24 -3.36 7.39
N GLN A 63 1.21 -2.50 7.75
CA GLN A 63 2.27 -2.83 8.69
C GLN A 63 1.73 -3.09 10.11
N ALA A 64 0.76 -2.31 10.58
CA ALA A 64 0.14 -2.51 11.89
C ALA A 64 -0.52 -3.89 12.00
N TYR A 65 -1.32 -4.29 11.01
CA TYR A 65 -1.96 -5.61 10.97
C TYR A 65 -0.96 -6.76 10.76
N LYS A 66 0.10 -6.55 9.97
CA LYS A 66 1.16 -7.55 9.77
C LYS A 66 1.92 -7.83 11.07
N LEU A 67 2.19 -6.78 11.87
CA LEU A 67 3.01 -6.87 13.08
C LEU A 67 2.20 -7.07 14.36
N GLY A 68 0.87 -6.92 14.31
CA GLY A 68 0.03 -6.95 15.50
C GLY A 68 0.27 -5.76 16.44
N ARG A 69 0.55 -4.57 15.86
CA ARG A 69 0.87 -3.35 16.63
C ARG A 69 -0.31 -2.39 16.60
N GLY A 70 -0.92 -2.17 17.76
CA GLY A 70 -2.12 -1.34 17.89
C GLY A 70 -3.40 -1.96 17.31
N VAL A 71 -3.28 -3.20 16.80
CA VAL A 71 -4.35 -4.04 16.25
C VAL A 71 -3.94 -5.52 16.40
N PRO A 72 -4.88 -6.47 16.45
CA PRO A 72 -4.55 -7.89 16.33
C PRO A 72 -3.85 -8.21 15.01
N VAL A 73 -3.00 -9.24 15.00
CA VAL A 73 -2.37 -9.73 13.77
C VAL A 73 -3.45 -10.22 12.81
N ASP A 74 -3.47 -9.66 11.59
CA ASP A 74 -4.37 -10.08 10.52
C ASP A 74 -3.65 -9.98 9.17
N PRO A 75 -3.09 -11.09 8.67
CA PRO A 75 -2.36 -11.10 7.40
C PRO A 75 -3.23 -10.76 6.19
N ALA A 76 -4.53 -11.08 6.23
CA ALA A 76 -5.44 -10.83 5.12
C ALA A 76 -5.81 -9.34 5.03
N LEU A 77 -6.02 -8.69 6.18
CA LEU A 77 -6.17 -7.22 6.23
C LEU A 77 -4.87 -6.52 5.85
N ALA A 78 -3.72 -7.01 6.32
CA ALA A 78 -2.42 -6.45 5.95
C ALA A 78 -2.22 -6.47 4.43
N GLU A 79 -2.43 -7.62 3.79
CA GLU A 79 -2.39 -7.77 2.34
C GLU A 79 -3.35 -6.81 1.63
N SER A 80 -4.58 -6.72 2.11
CA SER A 80 -5.61 -5.84 1.52
C SER A 80 -5.18 -4.38 1.52
N TRP A 81 -4.55 -3.92 2.62
CA TRP A 81 -4.02 -2.56 2.72
C TRP A 81 -2.78 -2.35 1.87
N PHE A 82 -1.84 -3.31 1.85
CA PHE A 82 -0.67 -3.25 0.97
C PHE A 82 -1.08 -3.21 -0.50
N ARG A 83 -2.06 -4.00 -0.92
CA ARG A 83 -2.60 -3.97 -2.28
C ARG A 83 -3.09 -2.58 -2.66
N LYS A 84 -3.86 -1.93 -1.80
CA LYS A 84 -4.39 -0.58 -2.07
C LYS A 84 -3.26 0.45 -2.24
N ALA A 85 -2.25 0.44 -1.37
CA ALA A 85 -1.10 1.33 -1.49
C ALA A 85 -0.22 0.99 -2.71
N ALA A 86 -0.01 -0.30 -3.00
CA ALA A 86 0.78 -0.78 -4.13
C ALA A 86 0.19 -0.33 -5.48
N LEU A 87 -1.14 -0.37 -5.62
CA LEU A 87 -1.86 0.09 -6.82
C LEU A 87 -1.72 1.61 -7.06
N GLN A 88 -1.35 2.37 -6.02
CA GLN A 88 -1.07 3.81 -6.12
C GLN A 88 0.41 4.12 -6.36
N GLY A 89 1.26 3.10 -6.54
CA GLY A 89 2.69 3.28 -6.77
C GLY A 89 3.54 3.35 -5.50
N HIS A 90 2.99 3.06 -4.31
CA HIS A 90 3.76 3.09 -3.07
C HIS A 90 4.78 1.93 -3.04
N TYR A 91 6.04 2.24 -3.30
CA TYR A 91 7.13 1.27 -3.50
C TYR A 91 7.23 0.20 -2.40
N GLN A 92 7.24 0.59 -1.11
CA GLN A 92 7.35 -0.40 -0.04
C GLN A 92 6.10 -1.28 0.08
N ALA A 93 4.94 -0.80 -0.37
CA ALA A 93 3.71 -1.57 -0.35
C ALA A 93 3.69 -2.59 -1.50
N GLN A 94 4.29 -2.26 -2.65
CA GLN A 94 4.50 -3.19 -3.75
C GLN A 94 5.35 -4.38 -3.30
N ASP A 95 6.50 -4.11 -2.67
CA ASP A 95 7.37 -5.16 -2.13
C ASP A 95 6.62 -6.02 -1.08
N ASN A 96 5.87 -5.41 -0.16
CA ASN A 96 5.13 -6.15 0.87
C ASN A 96 3.92 -6.93 0.31
N TYR A 97 3.21 -6.40 -0.67
CA TYR A 97 2.11 -7.08 -1.34
C TYR A 97 2.61 -8.27 -2.16
N GLY A 98 3.68 -8.07 -2.95
CA GLY A 98 4.34 -9.14 -3.68
C GLY A 98 4.83 -10.26 -2.75
N LEU A 99 5.42 -9.90 -1.60
CA LEU A 99 5.83 -10.89 -0.60
C LEU A 99 4.63 -11.65 -0.01
N ALA A 100 3.54 -10.96 0.33
CA ALA A 100 2.33 -11.59 0.86
C ALA A 100 1.71 -12.59 -0.15
N LEU A 101 1.67 -12.21 -1.43
CA LEU A 101 1.23 -13.08 -2.52
C LEU A 101 2.13 -14.32 -2.65
N PHE A 102 3.45 -14.12 -2.60
CA PHE A 102 4.42 -15.21 -2.70
C PHE A 102 4.29 -16.20 -1.53
N GLN A 103 4.20 -15.69 -0.30
CA GLN A 103 4.07 -16.49 0.92
C GLN A 103 2.76 -17.28 0.98
N SER A 104 1.69 -16.75 0.39
CA SER A 104 0.40 -17.45 0.24
C SER A 104 0.34 -18.40 -0.97
N GLY A 105 1.45 -18.63 -1.67
CA GLY A 105 1.53 -19.55 -2.81
C GLY A 105 1.05 -18.97 -4.15
N ARG A 106 0.59 -17.72 -4.18
CA ARG A 106 0.14 -16.99 -5.39
C ARG A 106 1.32 -16.40 -6.16
N LYS A 107 2.30 -17.23 -6.49
CA LYS A 107 3.57 -16.81 -7.11
C LYS A 107 3.38 -16.09 -8.45
N ALA A 108 2.43 -16.53 -9.27
CA ALA A 108 2.12 -15.89 -10.55
C ALA A 108 1.59 -14.46 -10.38
N GLU A 109 0.81 -14.20 -9.32
CA GLU A 109 0.33 -12.86 -8.99
C GLU A 109 1.43 -12.00 -8.35
N ALA A 110 2.36 -12.62 -7.62
CA ALA A 110 3.48 -11.94 -6.97
C ALA A 110 4.52 -11.42 -7.97
N ALA A 111 4.77 -12.16 -9.06
CA ALA A 111 5.82 -11.87 -10.03
C ALA A 111 5.90 -10.39 -10.48
N PRO A 112 4.81 -9.75 -10.97
CA PRO A 112 4.87 -8.35 -11.42
C PRO A 112 5.19 -7.34 -10.31
N TRP A 113 5.04 -7.70 -9.03
CA TRP A 113 5.33 -6.83 -7.89
C TRP A 113 6.74 -7.03 -7.31
N LEU A 114 7.37 -8.17 -7.61
CA LEU A 114 8.70 -8.53 -7.13
C LEU A 114 9.78 -8.33 -8.20
N GLU A 115 9.42 -8.47 -9.47
CA GLU A 115 10.33 -8.32 -10.60
C GLU A 115 10.41 -6.84 -11.00
N LYS A 116 11.51 -6.18 -10.59
CA LYS A 116 11.82 -4.82 -11.03
C LYS A 116 12.45 -4.91 -12.43
N PRO A 117 11.89 -4.26 -13.47
CA PRO A 117 12.50 -4.28 -14.78
C PRO A 117 13.91 -3.69 -14.67
N VAL A 118 14.88 -4.45 -15.19
CA VAL A 118 16.31 -4.10 -15.29
C VAL A 118 16.53 -2.95 -16.26
#